data_AF-A0A3B9G1M5-F1
#
_entry.id   AF-A0A3B9G1M5-F1
#
_cell.length_a   1.000
_cell.length_b   1.000
_cell.length_c   1.000
_cell.angle_alpha   90.00
_cell.angle_beta   90.00
_cell.angle_gamma   90.00
#
_symmetry.space_group_name_H-M   'P 1'
#
loop_
_entity.id
_entity.type
_entity.pdbx_description
1 polymer ?
#
loop_
_entity_poly.entity_id
_entity_poly.type
_entity_poly.pdbx_seq_one_letter_code
_entity_poly.pdbx_strand_id
1 'polypeptide(L)'
;MIKILISDMDGTLFAGHGKTVFDLTQRNNEALERIKHSGMKFYVASGRMIGFGIKLLKDHGFTDIKAGGFNGAVVYDNGAFPVSHSLSKDLIREIVHILDTEFPDYDLIQVQGMNSERVFNNFEHPSVLKYREQIAETGIGVIPDFTINDFLSRDTGTVCGKLSIVLKDKEQCDLAKLRIEKAAGKDCFTARSGDRLLELGNAHASKGVFASYLKETLHLEKEEIACIGDELNDAEMYPYAGVKFAMESGRDAVKEMSDYVVKDVAEAIDVCLKLNEQ
;
A
#
# COMPACT_ATOMS: atom_id res chain seq x y z
N MET A 1 15.98 -20.91 -10.25
CA MET A 1 16.05 -19.65 -11.01
C MET A 1 14.96 -18.73 -10.48
N ILE A 2 15.33 -17.53 -10.08
CA ILE A 2 14.42 -16.47 -9.63
C ILE A 2 13.64 -15.96 -10.85
N LYS A 3 12.32 -16.03 -10.80
CA LYS A 3 11.41 -15.61 -11.86
C LYS A 3 10.79 -14.25 -11.60
N ILE A 4 10.58 -13.88 -10.33
CA ILE A 4 9.95 -12.62 -9.97
C ILE A 4 10.74 -11.89 -8.87
N LEU A 5 10.76 -10.56 -8.93
CA LEU A 5 11.16 -9.68 -7.83
C LEU A 5 9.98 -8.79 -7.44
N ILE A 6 9.63 -8.81 -6.15
CA ILE A 6 8.60 -7.96 -5.55
C ILE A 6 9.29 -6.87 -4.73
N SER A 7 9.02 -5.60 -5.04
CA SER A 7 9.63 -4.47 -4.34
C SER A 7 8.61 -3.66 -3.56
N ASP A 8 8.95 -3.25 -2.34
CA ASP A 8 8.34 -2.04 -1.79
C ASP A 8 8.69 -0.79 -2.63
N MET A 9 7.86 0.24 -2.50
CA MET A 9 8.04 1.53 -3.15
C MET A 9 8.76 2.56 -2.27
N ASP A 10 8.28 2.87 -1.07
CA ASP A 10 8.71 4.05 -0.29
C ASP A 10 9.81 3.70 0.72
N GLY A 11 11.03 4.20 0.50
CA GLY A 11 12.18 3.81 1.34
C GLY A 11 12.97 2.64 0.73
N THR A 12 12.38 1.98 -0.28
CA THR A 12 12.98 0.88 -1.04
C THR A 12 13.25 1.26 -2.51
N LEU A 13 12.23 1.27 -3.38
CA LEU A 13 12.41 1.63 -4.80
C LEU A 13 12.64 3.14 -4.98
N PHE A 14 11.96 3.93 -4.17
CA PHE A 14 12.11 5.37 -4.10
C PHE A 14 13.05 5.72 -2.96
N ALA A 15 13.91 6.72 -3.20
CA ALA A 15 14.92 7.16 -2.23
C ALA A 15 14.34 7.80 -0.95
N GLY A 16 13.02 7.76 -0.75
CA GLY A 16 12.38 8.11 0.52
C GLY A 16 12.43 9.60 0.87
N HIS A 17 12.66 10.50 -0.10
CA HIS A 17 12.87 11.92 0.19
C HIS A 17 11.69 12.84 -0.11
N GLY A 18 10.52 12.32 -0.48
CA GLY A 18 9.26 13.07 -0.55
C GLY A 18 9.28 14.34 -1.43
N LYS A 19 10.36 14.56 -2.20
CA LYS A 19 10.52 15.75 -3.06
C LYS A 19 9.60 15.66 -4.27
N THR A 20 9.31 14.45 -4.72
CA THR A 20 8.36 14.15 -5.80
C THR A 20 7.56 12.91 -5.43
N VAL A 21 6.42 12.73 -6.11
CA VAL A 21 5.54 11.59 -5.86
C VAL A 21 6.15 10.25 -6.33
N PHE A 22 7.02 10.26 -7.34
CA PHE A 22 7.74 9.10 -7.88
C PHE A 22 9.26 9.36 -7.88
N ASP A 23 9.89 9.28 -6.71
CA ASP A 23 11.30 9.64 -6.51
C ASP A 23 12.25 8.48 -6.83
N LEU A 24 12.35 8.09 -8.11
CA LEU A 24 13.31 7.07 -8.58
C LEU A 24 14.69 7.67 -8.82
N THR A 25 15.72 6.96 -8.36
CA THR A 25 17.10 7.24 -8.78
C THR A 25 17.33 6.78 -10.22
N GLN A 26 18.29 7.41 -10.90
CA GLN A 26 18.70 6.97 -12.25
C GLN A 26 19.10 5.49 -12.26
N ARG A 27 19.81 5.02 -11.22
CA ARG A 27 20.27 3.63 -11.13
C ARG A 27 19.10 2.64 -11.01
N ASN A 28 18.09 2.95 -10.20
CA ASN A 28 16.87 2.12 -10.12
C ASN A 28 16.11 2.15 -11.44
N ASN A 29 15.99 3.30 -12.09
CA ASN A 29 15.35 3.42 -13.39
C ASN A 29 16.04 2.54 -14.46
N GLU A 30 17.36 2.61 -14.55
CA GLU A 30 18.14 1.75 -15.46
C GLU A 30 18.02 0.26 -15.10
N ALA A 31 17.89 -0.09 -13.82
CA ALA A 31 17.70 -1.46 -13.40
C ALA A 31 16.31 -2.03 -13.76
N LEU A 32 15.27 -1.19 -13.72
CA LEU A 32 13.94 -1.56 -14.24
C LEU A 32 13.98 -1.86 -15.73
N GLU A 33 14.82 -1.18 -16.51
CA GLU A 33 15.09 -1.56 -17.90
C GLU A 33 15.81 -2.91 -18.00
N ARG A 34 16.84 -3.15 -17.18
CA ARG A 34 17.58 -4.43 -17.22
C ARG A 34 16.70 -5.62 -16.87
N ILE A 35 15.89 -5.54 -15.81
CA ILE A 35 15.04 -6.67 -15.39
C ILE A 35 13.98 -7.02 -16.44
N LYS A 36 13.46 -6.04 -17.20
CA LYS A 36 12.54 -6.32 -18.32
C LYS A 36 13.17 -7.20 -19.40
N HIS A 37 14.46 -7.01 -19.68
CA HIS A 37 15.17 -7.75 -20.72
C HIS A 37 15.70 -9.11 -20.26
N SER A 38 15.71 -9.39 -18.95
CA SER A 38 16.19 -10.68 -18.42
C SER A 38 15.13 -11.79 -18.44
N GLY A 39 13.87 -11.45 -18.71
CA GLY A 39 12.73 -12.37 -18.62
C GLY A 39 12.15 -12.52 -17.21
N MET A 40 12.79 -11.93 -16.20
CA MET A 40 12.20 -11.82 -14.86
C MET A 40 11.02 -10.85 -14.86
N LYS A 41 10.03 -11.10 -13.99
CA LYS A 41 8.95 -10.16 -13.72
C LYS A 41 9.32 -9.26 -12.55
N PHE A 42 8.84 -8.02 -12.61
CA PHE A 42 8.98 -7.06 -11.52
C PHE A 42 7.59 -6.57 -11.12
N TYR A 43 7.29 -6.66 -9.84
CA TYR A 43 6.03 -6.23 -9.27
C TYR A 43 6.26 -5.38 -8.02
N VAL A 44 5.24 -4.64 -7.59
CA VAL A 44 5.35 -3.74 -6.44
C VAL A 44 4.28 -3.96 -5.39
N ALA A 45 4.64 -3.83 -4.13
CA ALA A 45 3.75 -3.96 -2.97
C ALA A 45 3.94 -2.76 -2.04
N SER A 46 2.92 -1.90 -1.88
CA SER A 46 3.08 -0.63 -1.16
C SER A 46 1.92 -0.35 -0.20
N GLY A 47 2.20 0.48 0.80
CA GLY A 47 1.17 1.10 1.66
C GLY A 47 0.33 2.16 0.94
N ARG A 48 0.78 2.64 -0.22
CA ARG A 48 0.08 3.61 -1.07
C ARG A 48 -1.20 3.02 -1.68
N MET A 49 -2.05 3.91 -2.21
CA MET A 49 -3.19 3.51 -3.05
C MET A 49 -2.69 2.72 -4.27
N ILE A 50 -3.45 1.72 -4.69
CA ILE A 50 -3.04 0.79 -5.75
C ILE A 50 -2.64 1.48 -7.06
N GLY A 51 -3.26 2.62 -7.38
CA GLY A 51 -2.99 3.37 -8.60
C GLY A 51 -1.54 3.83 -8.74
N PHE A 52 -0.80 4.01 -7.63
CA PHE A 52 0.62 4.32 -7.67
C PHE A 52 1.46 3.19 -8.24
N GLY A 53 1.23 1.96 -7.79
CA GLY A 53 1.92 0.78 -8.32
C GLY A 53 1.56 0.51 -9.78
N ILE A 54 0.27 0.63 -10.13
CA ILE A 54 -0.21 0.46 -11.51
C ILE A 54 0.46 1.49 -12.44
N LYS A 55 0.44 2.77 -12.07
CA LYS A 55 1.03 3.84 -12.87
C LYS A 55 2.53 3.66 -13.02
N LEU A 56 3.24 3.36 -11.94
CA LEU A 56 4.68 3.11 -11.97
C LEU A 56 5.05 2.06 -13.02
N LEU A 57 4.38 0.89 -12.95
CA LEU A 57 4.65 -0.21 -13.87
C LEU A 57 4.30 0.15 -15.32
N LYS A 58 3.18 0.85 -15.55
CA LYS A 58 2.79 1.33 -16.88
C LYS A 58 3.80 2.32 -17.46
N ASP A 59 4.20 3.31 -16.68
CA ASP A 59 5.12 4.38 -17.12
C ASP A 59 6.50 3.82 -17.48
N HIS A 60 6.93 2.73 -16.82
CA HIS A 60 8.16 2.01 -17.15
C HIS A 60 7.97 0.90 -18.20
N GLY A 61 6.83 0.86 -18.89
CA GLY A 61 6.59 -0.03 -20.03
C GLY A 61 6.43 -1.51 -19.69
N PHE A 62 6.11 -1.86 -18.44
CA PHE A 62 5.73 -3.24 -18.10
C PHE A 62 4.34 -3.57 -18.67
N THR A 63 4.22 -4.71 -19.32
CA THR A 63 2.95 -5.18 -19.91
C THR A 63 2.16 -6.12 -19.01
N ASP A 64 2.86 -6.88 -18.17
CA ASP A 64 2.27 -7.73 -17.14
C ASP A 64 2.26 -6.97 -15.81
N ILE A 65 1.11 -6.36 -15.49
CA ILE A 65 1.01 -5.39 -14.39
C ILE A 65 0.27 -6.05 -13.23
N LYS A 66 1.03 -6.35 -12.17
CA LYS A 66 0.50 -6.79 -10.88
C LYS A 66 1.05 -5.92 -9.77
N ALA A 67 0.18 -5.49 -8.86
CA ALA A 67 0.57 -4.64 -7.74
C ALA A 67 -0.27 -4.94 -6.48
N GLY A 68 0.33 -4.74 -5.31
CA GLY A 68 -0.34 -4.72 -4.02
C GLY A 68 -0.45 -3.30 -3.48
N GLY A 69 -1.65 -2.88 -3.08
CA GLY A 69 -1.94 -1.56 -2.51
C GLY A 69 -2.46 -1.65 -1.08
N PHE A 70 -2.36 -0.55 -0.34
CA PHE A 70 -2.76 -0.46 1.07
C PHE A 70 -2.18 -1.59 1.95
N ASN A 71 -0.87 -1.89 1.79
CA ASN A 71 -0.21 -3.02 2.45
C ASN A 71 -0.93 -4.35 2.17
N GLY A 72 -1.33 -4.60 0.92
CA GLY A 72 -1.97 -5.84 0.50
C GLY A 72 -3.47 -5.95 0.80
N ALA A 73 -4.13 -4.85 1.20
CA ALA A 73 -5.59 -4.84 1.30
C ALA A 73 -6.27 -4.93 -0.08
N VAL A 74 -5.54 -4.62 -1.15
CA VAL A 74 -6.00 -4.80 -2.53
C VAL A 74 -4.87 -5.33 -3.39
N VAL A 75 -5.19 -6.29 -4.25
CA VAL A 75 -4.31 -6.75 -5.32
C VAL A 75 -4.92 -6.34 -6.66
N TYR A 76 -4.10 -5.77 -7.52
CA TYR A 76 -4.41 -5.56 -8.93
C TYR A 76 -3.67 -6.60 -9.78
N ASP A 77 -4.38 -7.22 -10.71
CA ASP A 77 -3.82 -8.13 -11.70
C ASP A 77 -4.43 -7.84 -13.07
N ASN A 78 -3.67 -7.17 -13.94
CA ASN A 78 -4.00 -6.95 -15.36
C ASN A 78 -5.44 -6.45 -15.63
N GLY A 79 -5.96 -5.58 -14.75
CA GLY A 79 -7.29 -4.96 -14.88
C GLY A 79 -8.34 -5.52 -13.92
N ALA A 80 -8.04 -6.63 -13.25
CA ALA A 80 -8.88 -7.23 -12.23
C ALA A 80 -8.39 -6.89 -10.82
N PHE A 81 -9.30 -7.00 -9.84
CA PHE A 81 -9.01 -6.86 -8.41
C PHE A 81 -9.34 -8.17 -7.67
N PRO A 82 -8.51 -9.22 -7.82
CA PRO A 82 -8.83 -10.57 -7.36
C PRO A 82 -8.78 -10.76 -5.84
N VAL A 83 -8.07 -9.86 -5.13
CA VAL A 83 -8.00 -9.88 -3.67
C VAL A 83 -8.37 -8.51 -3.13
N SER A 84 -9.28 -8.51 -2.16
CA SER A 84 -9.83 -7.32 -1.53
C SER A 84 -10.14 -7.59 -0.05
N HIS A 85 -9.36 -6.99 0.84
CA HIS A 85 -9.62 -6.95 2.27
C HIS A 85 -10.18 -5.56 2.63
N SER A 86 -11.49 -5.43 2.53
CA SER A 86 -12.19 -4.17 2.79
C SER A 86 -12.60 -4.00 4.25
N LEU A 87 -12.80 -2.76 4.67
CA LEU A 87 -13.62 -2.45 5.84
C LEU A 87 -15.11 -2.50 5.45
N SER A 88 -15.92 -3.22 6.23
CA SER A 88 -17.35 -3.34 5.95
C SER A 88 -18.07 -2.01 6.18
N LYS A 89 -19.15 -1.75 5.42
CA LYS A 89 -19.98 -0.54 5.62
C LYS A 89 -20.59 -0.50 7.02
N ASP A 90 -20.88 -1.65 7.62
CA ASP A 90 -21.44 -1.73 8.97
C ASP A 90 -20.43 -1.27 10.02
N LEU A 91 -19.17 -1.72 9.92
CA LEU A 91 -18.09 -1.25 10.79
C LEU A 91 -17.85 0.26 10.60
N ILE A 92 -17.80 0.74 9.35
CA ILE A 92 -17.61 2.17 9.08
C ILE A 92 -18.78 2.98 9.66
N ARG A 93 -20.02 2.49 9.56
CA ARG A 93 -21.20 3.14 10.16
C ARG A 93 -21.10 3.21 11.68
N GLU A 94 -20.64 2.14 12.33
CA GLU A 94 -20.40 2.14 13.78
C GLU A 94 -19.31 3.14 14.18
N ILE A 95 -18.21 3.21 13.42
CA ILE A 95 -17.13 4.17 13.66
C ILE A 95 -17.63 5.61 13.50
N VAL A 96 -18.37 5.91 12.42
CA VAL A 96 -18.97 7.24 12.21
C VAL A 96 -19.88 7.61 13.38
N HIS A 97 -20.71 6.67 13.85
CA HIS A 97 -21.56 6.90 15.02
C HIS A 97 -20.75 7.20 16.29
N ILE A 98 -19.68 6.45 16.57
CA ILE A 98 -18.77 6.72 17.68
C ILE A 98 -18.18 8.13 17.58
N LEU A 99 -17.69 8.50 16.40
CA LEU A 99 -17.10 9.82 16.18
C LEU A 99 -18.11 10.95 16.39
N ASP A 100 -19.31 10.83 15.82
CA ASP A 100 -20.36 11.84 15.94
C ASP A 100 -20.86 12.02 17.38
N THR A 101 -20.86 10.95 18.19
CA THR A 101 -21.41 10.96 19.56
C THR A 101 -20.36 11.25 20.64
N GLU A 102 -19.14 10.73 20.49
CA GLU A 102 -18.09 10.76 21.52
C GLU A 102 -16.95 11.73 21.16
N PHE A 103 -16.72 12.01 19.87
CA PHE A 103 -15.60 12.83 19.39
C PHE A 103 -16.03 13.89 18.33
N PRO A 104 -17.11 14.66 18.54
CA PRO A 104 -17.74 15.47 17.49
C PRO A 104 -16.87 16.58 16.89
N ASP A 105 -15.74 16.91 17.52
CA ASP A 105 -14.75 17.88 17.04
C ASP A 105 -13.74 17.26 16.04
N TYR A 106 -14.03 16.11 15.43
CA TYR A 106 -13.17 15.55 14.39
C TYR A 106 -13.19 16.43 13.12
N ASP A 107 -12.04 16.54 12.44
CA ASP A 107 -11.88 17.41 11.27
C ASP A 107 -12.35 16.73 9.98
N LEU A 108 -12.02 15.45 9.82
CA LEU A 108 -12.21 14.73 8.55
C LEU A 108 -12.44 13.24 8.77
N ILE A 109 -13.36 12.69 7.98
CA ILE A 109 -13.47 11.25 7.72
C ILE A 109 -13.32 11.03 6.22
N GLN A 110 -12.43 10.13 5.84
CA GLN A 110 -12.10 9.85 4.45
C GLN A 110 -12.02 8.33 4.22
N VAL A 111 -12.88 7.83 3.34
CA VAL A 111 -12.77 6.47 2.79
C VAL A 111 -11.80 6.51 1.62
N GLN A 112 -10.77 5.66 1.67
CA GLN A 112 -9.87 5.39 0.55
C GLN A 112 -10.33 4.10 -0.14
N GLY A 113 -10.83 4.27 -1.36
CA GLY A 113 -11.38 3.22 -2.19
C GLY A 113 -10.30 2.34 -2.81
N MET A 114 -10.66 1.09 -3.10
CA MET A 114 -9.76 0.10 -3.68
C MET A 114 -9.25 0.46 -5.07
N ASN A 115 -9.96 1.30 -5.83
CA ASN A 115 -9.51 1.81 -7.13
C ASN A 115 -8.96 3.24 -7.02
N SER A 116 -8.39 3.59 -5.86
CA SER A 116 -7.84 4.92 -5.57
C SER A 116 -8.90 6.03 -5.56
N GLU A 117 -10.15 5.72 -5.21
CA GLU A 117 -11.15 6.74 -4.93
C GLU A 117 -10.92 7.37 -3.55
N ARG A 118 -11.31 8.64 -3.37
CA ARG A 118 -11.45 9.24 -2.03
C ARG A 118 -12.83 9.84 -1.85
N VAL A 119 -13.55 9.28 -0.88
CA VAL A 119 -14.87 9.76 -0.47
C VAL A 119 -14.68 10.53 0.84
N PHE A 120 -15.17 11.77 0.88
CA PHE A 120 -15.01 12.66 2.03
C PHE A 120 -16.35 12.89 2.73
N ASN A 121 -16.32 13.12 4.04
CA ASN A 121 -17.50 13.60 4.76
C ASN A 121 -17.81 15.07 4.46
N ASN A 122 -16.79 15.87 4.13
CA ASN A 122 -16.91 17.30 3.83
C ASN A 122 -16.06 17.69 2.61
N PHE A 123 -16.69 18.16 1.53
CA PHE A 123 -16.01 18.58 0.30
C PHE A 123 -15.24 19.90 0.42
N GLU A 124 -15.56 20.73 1.41
CA GLU A 124 -14.89 22.01 1.66
C GLU A 124 -13.59 21.84 2.47
N HIS A 125 -13.28 20.63 2.94
CA HIS A 125 -12.07 20.38 3.72
C HIS A 125 -10.80 20.56 2.84
N PRO A 126 -9.73 21.23 3.32
CA PRO A 126 -8.51 21.47 2.53
C PRO A 126 -7.86 20.22 1.91
N SER A 127 -8.02 19.06 2.53
CA SER A 127 -7.56 17.76 1.98
C SER A 127 -8.16 17.42 0.62
N VAL A 128 -9.35 17.93 0.30
CA VAL A 128 -10.00 17.71 -1.01
C VAL A 128 -9.23 18.45 -2.09
N LEU A 129 -8.88 19.72 -1.87
CA LEU A 129 -8.07 20.51 -2.80
C LEU A 129 -6.69 19.89 -2.98
N LYS A 130 -6.02 19.55 -1.87
CA LYS A 130 -4.72 18.87 -1.91
C LYS A 130 -4.76 17.56 -2.72
N TYR A 131 -5.86 16.82 -2.60
CA TYR A 131 -6.01 15.59 -3.36
C TYR A 131 -6.33 15.83 -4.84
N ARG A 132 -7.11 16.87 -5.18
CA ARG A 132 -7.31 17.29 -6.57
C ARG A 132 -6.00 17.70 -7.25
N GLU A 133 -5.16 18.44 -6.54
CA GLU A 133 -3.81 18.79 -7.02
C GLU A 133 -2.96 17.54 -7.26
N GLN A 134 -2.98 16.59 -6.33
CA GLN A 134 -2.29 15.31 -6.50
C GLN A 134 -2.83 14.51 -7.70
N ILE A 135 -4.15 14.46 -7.90
CA ILE A 135 -4.75 13.82 -9.08
C ILE A 135 -4.28 14.54 -10.36
N ALA A 136 -4.26 15.88 -10.38
CA ALA A 136 -3.81 16.65 -11.54
C ALA A 136 -2.33 16.42 -11.86
N GLU A 137 -1.48 16.30 -10.85
CA GLU A 137 -0.04 16.03 -11.00
C GLU A 137 0.23 14.58 -11.46
N THR A 138 -0.47 13.62 -10.85
CA THR A 138 -0.13 12.20 -11.00
C THR A 138 -1.02 11.44 -11.99
N GLY A 139 -2.21 11.97 -12.29
CA GLY A 139 -3.27 11.23 -12.98
C GLY A 139 -3.83 10.05 -12.19
N ILE A 140 -3.55 9.95 -10.87
CA ILE A 140 -4.00 8.84 -10.03
C ILE A 140 -5.14 9.26 -9.11
N GLY A 141 -6.24 8.53 -9.23
CA GLY A 141 -7.36 8.57 -8.30
C GLY A 141 -8.51 9.47 -8.73
N VAL A 142 -9.55 9.47 -7.91
CA VAL A 142 -10.81 10.18 -8.20
C VAL A 142 -11.49 10.61 -6.92
N ILE A 143 -12.20 11.74 -6.97
CA ILE A 143 -13.11 12.17 -5.91
C ILE A 143 -14.53 11.98 -6.46
N PRO A 144 -15.25 10.94 -6.02
CA PRO A 144 -16.63 10.74 -6.45
C PRO A 144 -17.55 11.87 -5.98
N ASP A 145 -18.60 12.14 -6.75
CA ASP A 145 -19.61 13.16 -6.43
C ASP A 145 -20.66 12.62 -5.43
N PHE A 146 -20.20 12.15 -4.28
CA PHE A 146 -21.03 11.73 -3.15
C PHE A 146 -20.23 11.70 -1.84
N THR A 147 -20.93 11.86 -0.71
CA THR A 147 -20.31 11.95 0.61
C THR A 147 -20.16 10.59 1.29
N ILE A 148 -19.54 10.56 2.47
CA ILE A 148 -19.53 9.37 3.34
C ILE A 148 -20.95 8.89 3.68
N ASN A 149 -21.90 9.81 3.90
CA ASN A 149 -23.29 9.44 4.21
C ASN A 149 -23.97 8.73 3.02
N ASP A 150 -23.70 9.18 1.80
CA ASP A 150 -24.15 8.50 0.59
C ASP A 150 -23.51 7.12 0.46
N PHE A 151 -22.19 7.03 0.64
CA PHE A 151 -21.46 5.76 0.64
C PHE A 151 -22.05 4.75 1.63
N LEU A 152 -22.47 5.19 2.82
CA LEU A 152 -23.05 4.33 3.85
C LEU A 152 -24.54 3.98 3.62
N SER A 153 -25.27 4.75 2.82
CA SER A 153 -26.73 4.60 2.65
C SER A 153 -27.16 3.88 1.38
N ARG A 154 -26.30 3.84 0.35
CA ARG A 154 -26.60 3.18 -0.93
C ARG A 154 -25.40 2.44 -1.49
N ASP A 155 -25.63 1.66 -2.55
CA ASP A 155 -24.53 1.16 -3.37
C ASP A 155 -23.94 2.29 -4.21
N THR A 156 -22.63 2.48 -4.12
CA THR A 156 -21.87 3.48 -4.85
C THR A 156 -20.79 2.85 -5.73
N GLY A 157 -20.65 1.51 -5.69
CA GLY A 157 -19.55 0.80 -6.34
C GLY A 157 -18.18 0.95 -5.65
N THR A 158 -18.01 1.88 -4.72
CA THR A 158 -16.76 2.05 -3.96
C THR A 158 -16.66 1.00 -2.86
N VAL A 159 -15.49 0.38 -2.76
CA VAL A 159 -15.13 -0.55 -1.67
C VAL A 159 -14.01 0.06 -0.84
N CYS A 160 -14.21 0.18 0.48
CA CYS A 160 -13.26 0.83 1.39
C CYS A 160 -12.05 -0.08 1.66
N GLY A 161 -10.87 0.26 1.15
CA GLY A 161 -9.61 -0.44 1.46
C GLY A 161 -8.95 0.10 2.73
N LYS A 162 -9.10 1.40 3.01
CA LYS A 162 -8.57 2.06 4.20
C LYS A 162 -9.47 3.22 4.61
N LEU A 163 -9.66 3.42 5.91
CA LEU A 163 -10.35 4.60 6.47
C LEU A 163 -9.32 5.51 7.14
N SER A 164 -9.41 6.81 6.87
CA SER A 164 -8.57 7.83 7.49
C SER A 164 -9.45 8.82 8.23
N ILE A 165 -9.11 9.08 9.49
CA ILE A 165 -9.83 10.01 10.37
C ILE A 165 -8.83 11.02 10.89
N VAL A 166 -9.14 12.31 10.74
CA VAL A 166 -8.36 13.39 11.35
C VAL A 166 -9.11 13.89 12.56
N LEU A 167 -8.51 13.72 13.74
CA LEU A 167 -9.06 14.15 15.02
C LEU A 167 -8.52 15.53 15.40
N LYS A 168 -9.18 16.18 16.37
CA LYS A 168 -8.81 17.51 16.87
C LYS A 168 -7.35 17.62 17.30
N ASP A 169 -6.87 16.65 18.07
CA ASP A 169 -5.54 16.63 18.66
C ASP A 169 -5.10 15.20 19.01
N LYS A 170 -3.90 15.11 19.59
CA LYS A 170 -3.27 13.84 19.99
C LYS A 170 -4.09 13.06 21.00
N GLU A 171 -4.67 13.74 21.99
CA GLU A 171 -5.42 13.10 23.08
C GLU A 171 -6.72 12.51 22.53
N GLN A 172 -7.46 13.29 21.74
CA GLN A 172 -8.68 12.82 21.07
C GLN A 172 -8.38 11.67 20.12
N CYS A 173 -7.26 11.72 19.40
CA CYS A 173 -6.83 10.62 18.52
C CYS A 173 -6.55 9.32 19.30
N ASP A 174 -5.86 9.40 20.43
CA ASP A 174 -5.54 8.23 21.26
C ASP A 174 -6.81 7.64 21.90
N LEU A 175 -7.73 8.48 22.37
CA LEU A 175 -9.02 8.04 22.94
C LEU A 175 -9.93 7.41 21.88
N ALA A 176 -10.07 8.05 20.71
CA ALA A 176 -10.84 7.53 19.59
C ALA A 176 -10.28 6.19 19.11
N LYS A 177 -8.95 6.05 19.02
CA LYS A 177 -8.27 4.79 18.69
C LYS A 177 -8.71 3.66 19.63
N LEU A 178 -8.58 3.84 20.95
CA LEU A 178 -8.98 2.83 21.93
C LEU A 178 -10.46 2.46 21.82
N ARG A 179 -11.32 3.46 21.62
CA ARG A 179 -12.77 3.26 21.50
C ARG A 179 -13.14 2.48 20.25
N ILE A 180 -12.51 2.82 19.12
CA ILE A 180 -12.67 2.17 17.83
C ILE A 180 -12.12 0.74 17.87
N GLU A 181 -10.93 0.51 18.44
CA GLU A 181 -10.37 -0.84 18.58
C GLU A 181 -11.29 -1.77 19.39
N LYS A 182 -11.93 -1.23 20.43
CA LYS A 182 -12.92 -1.97 21.21
C LYS A 182 -14.17 -2.35 20.39
N ALA A 183 -14.60 -1.49 19.46
CA ALA A 183 -15.76 -1.73 18.60
C ALA A 183 -15.41 -2.66 17.42
N ALA A 184 -14.30 -2.39 16.73
CA ALA A 184 -13.84 -3.13 15.56
C ALA A 184 -13.31 -4.53 15.88
N GLY A 185 -12.95 -4.79 17.14
CA GLY A 185 -12.44 -6.08 17.57
C GLY A 185 -11.12 -6.44 16.87
N LYS A 186 -11.02 -7.70 16.42
CA LYS A 186 -9.80 -8.22 15.77
C LYS A 186 -9.81 -8.09 14.24
N ASP A 187 -10.89 -7.56 13.67
CA ASP A 187 -11.10 -7.53 12.22
C ASP A 187 -10.42 -6.33 11.55
N CYS A 188 -9.94 -5.37 12.35
CA CYS A 188 -9.29 -4.15 11.90
C CYS A 188 -7.98 -3.93 12.66
N PHE A 189 -6.95 -3.46 11.95
CA PHE A 189 -5.81 -2.83 12.61
C PHE A 189 -6.00 -1.32 12.59
N THR A 190 -5.45 -0.64 13.60
CA THR A 190 -5.44 0.82 13.65
C THR A 190 -4.01 1.32 13.83
N ALA A 191 -3.67 2.40 13.15
CA ALA A 191 -2.35 3.01 13.23
C ALA A 191 -2.50 4.52 13.30
N ARG A 192 -1.78 5.17 14.22
CA ARG A 192 -1.71 6.63 14.27
C ARG A 192 -0.50 7.12 13.50
N SER A 193 -0.70 8.12 12.65
CA SER A 193 0.36 8.83 11.95
C SER A 193 0.41 10.29 12.40
N GLY A 194 1.54 10.71 12.98
CA GLY A 194 1.61 12.02 13.64
C GLY A 194 0.64 12.11 14.83
N ASP A 195 0.21 13.34 15.15
CA ASP A 195 -0.63 13.56 16.32
C ASP A 195 -2.12 13.28 16.06
N ARG A 196 -2.59 13.57 14.85
CA ARG A 196 -4.03 13.74 14.59
C ARG A 196 -4.65 12.73 13.64
N LEU A 197 -3.84 12.02 12.85
CA LEU A 197 -4.33 11.11 11.82
C LEU A 197 -4.40 9.69 12.38
N LEU A 198 -5.60 9.13 12.42
CA LEU A 198 -5.87 7.72 12.68
C LEU A 198 -6.19 7.04 11.35
N GLU A 199 -5.42 6.00 11.02
CA GLU A 199 -5.66 5.12 9.89
C GLU A 199 -6.20 3.77 10.37
N LEU A 200 -7.14 3.22 9.62
CA LEU A 200 -7.74 1.92 9.86
C LEU A 200 -7.68 1.10 8.57
N GLY A 201 -7.29 -0.15 8.70
CA GLY A 201 -7.32 -1.12 7.61
C GLY A 201 -7.77 -2.49 8.10
N ASN A 202 -8.11 -3.37 7.17
CA ASN A 202 -8.51 -4.73 7.51
C ASN A 202 -7.32 -5.50 8.12
N ALA A 203 -7.54 -6.19 9.24
CA ALA A 203 -6.46 -6.90 9.97
C ALA A 203 -5.80 -8.05 9.18
N HIS A 204 -6.45 -8.52 8.12
CA HIS A 204 -5.91 -9.56 7.24
C HIS A 204 -5.07 -8.99 6.09
N ALA A 205 -5.05 -7.66 5.90
CA ALA A 205 -4.18 -7.03 4.92
C ALA A 205 -2.73 -7.08 5.38
N SER A 206 -1.86 -7.64 4.55
CA SER A 206 -0.41 -7.62 4.71
C SER A 206 0.24 -7.66 3.33
N LYS A 207 1.48 -7.17 3.18
CA LYS A 207 2.19 -7.32 1.88
C LYS A 207 2.43 -8.80 1.54
N GLY A 208 2.47 -9.66 2.56
CA GLY A 208 2.45 -11.12 2.40
C GLY A 208 1.26 -11.66 1.62
N VAL A 209 0.07 -11.05 1.72
CA VAL A 209 -1.10 -11.45 0.91
C VAL A 209 -0.80 -11.34 -0.59
N PHE A 210 -0.13 -10.26 -1.02
CA PHE A 210 0.24 -10.09 -2.43
C PHE A 210 1.30 -11.11 -2.87
N ALA A 211 2.31 -11.36 -2.04
CA ALA A 211 3.32 -12.36 -2.34
C ALA A 211 2.73 -13.78 -2.42
N SER A 212 1.82 -14.14 -1.50
CA SER A 212 1.09 -15.42 -1.54
C SER A 212 0.24 -15.54 -2.81
N TYR A 213 -0.52 -14.50 -3.15
CA TYR A 213 -1.33 -14.44 -4.37
C TYR A 213 -0.47 -14.70 -5.61
N LEU A 214 0.68 -14.03 -5.73
CA LEU A 214 1.59 -14.22 -6.86
C LEU A 214 2.15 -15.64 -6.90
N LYS A 215 2.56 -16.19 -5.76
CA LYS A 215 3.07 -17.57 -5.67
C LYS A 215 2.04 -18.57 -6.18
N GLU A 216 0.79 -18.47 -5.71
CA GLU A 216 -0.29 -19.39 -6.03
C GLU A 216 -0.73 -19.28 -7.50
N THR A 217 -1.00 -18.06 -7.96
CA THR A 217 -1.56 -17.82 -9.31
C THR A 217 -0.55 -18.03 -10.44
N LEU A 218 0.74 -17.82 -10.16
CA LEU A 218 1.81 -18.07 -11.13
C LEU A 218 2.43 -19.47 -10.97
N HIS A 219 1.90 -20.30 -10.07
CA HIS A 219 2.39 -21.65 -9.76
C HIS A 219 3.91 -21.69 -9.51
N LEU A 220 4.38 -20.76 -8.67
CA LEU A 220 5.79 -20.61 -8.35
C LEU A 220 6.13 -21.32 -7.05
N GLU A 221 7.37 -21.81 -6.97
CA GLU A 221 7.99 -22.14 -5.70
C GLU A 221 8.61 -20.90 -5.05
N LYS A 222 8.76 -20.91 -3.73
CA LYS A 222 9.30 -19.74 -3.01
C LYS A 222 10.71 -19.39 -3.50
N GLU A 223 11.51 -20.38 -3.86
CA GLU A 223 12.87 -20.24 -4.42
C GLU A 223 12.90 -19.47 -5.75
N GLU A 224 11.75 -19.32 -6.41
CA GLU A 224 11.60 -18.57 -7.65
C GLU A 224 11.17 -17.11 -7.41
N ILE A 225 10.99 -16.71 -6.14
CA ILE A 225 10.51 -15.41 -5.72
C ILE A 225 11.59 -14.71 -4.91
N ALA A 226 11.92 -13.49 -5.34
CA ALA A 226 12.69 -12.54 -4.57
C ALA A 226 11.79 -11.41 -4.06
N CYS A 227 12.09 -10.88 -2.88
CA CYS A 227 11.42 -9.68 -2.37
C CYS A 227 12.41 -8.71 -1.71
N ILE A 228 12.12 -7.41 -1.80
CA ILE A 228 12.92 -6.34 -1.18
C ILE A 228 12.04 -5.35 -0.42
N GLY A 229 12.51 -4.91 0.75
CA GLY A 229 11.89 -3.86 1.55
C GLY A 229 12.82 -3.22 2.58
N ASP A 230 12.30 -2.28 3.37
CA ASP A 230 13.02 -1.53 4.38
C ASP A 230 12.35 -1.57 5.77
N GLU A 231 11.07 -1.91 5.84
CA GLU A 231 10.22 -1.87 7.03
C GLU A 231 9.60 -3.23 7.40
N LEU A 232 9.06 -3.33 8.61
CA LEU A 232 8.53 -4.61 9.13
C LEU A 232 7.33 -5.14 8.34
N ASN A 233 6.53 -4.26 7.75
CA ASN A 233 5.44 -4.64 6.84
C ASN A 233 5.96 -5.25 5.53
N ASP A 234 7.23 -5.05 5.16
CA ASP A 234 7.81 -5.68 3.97
C ASP A 234 8.26 -7.11 4.26
N ALA A 235 8.75 -7.36 5.47
CA ALA A 235 9.13 -8.69 5.92
C ALA A 235 7.93 -9.66 5.95
N GLU A 236 6.70 -9.17 5.90
CA GLU A 236 5.50 -9.99 5.70
C GLU A 236 5.52 -10.78 4.37
N MET A 237 6.31 -10.34 3.38
CA MET A 237 6.52 -11.07 2.11
C MET A 237 7.49 -12.24 2.24
N TYR A 238 8.40 -12.21 3.22
CA TYR A 238 9.53 -13.13 3.34
C TYR A 238 9.15 -14.61 3.44
N PRO A 239 8.04 -15.01 4.10
CA PRO A 239 7.60 -16.41 4.12
C PRO A 239 7.34 -17.00 2.72
N TYR A 240 7.08 -16.15 1.72
CA TYR A 240 6.74 -16.55 0.35
C TYR A 240 7.92 -16.42 -0.62
N ALA A 241 9.07 -15.92 -0.16
CA ALA A 241 10.25 -15.66 -0.98
C ALA A 241 11.46 -16.49 -0.53
N GLY A 242 12.18 -17.04 -1.49
CA GLY A 242 13.42 -17.77 -1.28
C GLY A 242 14.63 -16.87 -1.20
N VAL A 243 14.56 -15.67 -1.79
CA VAL A 243 15.60 -14.64 -1.70
C VAL A 243 15.03 -13.36 -1.12
N LYS A 244 15.56 -12.95 0.03
CA LYS A 244 15.05 -11.84 0.83
C LYS A 244 16.09 -10.73 0.88
N PHE A 245 15.73 -9.54 0.44
CA PHE A 245 16.58 -8.36 0.45
C PHE A 245 16.06 -7.33 1.46
N ALA A 246 16.95 -6.77 2.26
CA ALA A 246 16.66 -5.59 3.07
C ALA A 246 17.47 -4.39 2.56
N MET A 247 16.86 -3.21 2.59
CA MET A 247 17.59 -1.95 2.34
C MET A 247 18.59 -1.66 3.46
N GLU A 248 19.78 -1.18 3.11
CA GLU A 248 20.81 -0.73 4.07
C GLU A 248 20.28 0.37 5.00
N SER A 249 19.44 1.27 4.46
CA SER A 249 18.74 2.32 5.20
C SER A 249 17.56 1.83 6.03
N GLY A 250 17.12 0.57 5.85
CA GLY A 250 15.97 0.00 6.52
C GLY A 250 16.21 -0.37 7.98
N ARG A 251 15.18 -0.91 8.63
CA ARG A 251 15.26 -1.34 10.03
C ARG A 251 16.20 -2.52 10.22
N ASP A 252 16.93 -2.52 11.32
CA ASP A 252 17.85 -3.61 11.65
C ASP A 252 17.14 -4.96 11.80
N ALA A 253 15.94 -4.97 12.39
CA ALA A 253 15.11 -6.17 12.47
C ALA A 253 14.78 -6.78 11.08
N VAL A 254 14.59 -5.95 10.05
CA VAL A 254 14.32 -6.42 8.68
C VAL A 254 15.58 -6.99 8.03
N LYS A 255 16.75 -6.37 8.29
CA LYS A 255 18.06 -6.86 7.84
C LYS A 255 18.38 -8.21 8.45
N GLU A 256 18.13 -8.40 9.74
CA GLU A 256 18.33 -9.67 10.45
C GLU A 256 17.48 -10.83 9.87
N MET A 257 16.33 -10.52 9.28
CA MET A 257 15.45 -11.50 8.61
C MET A 257 15.77 -11.71 7.12
N SER A 258 16.69 -10.93 6.54
CA SER A 258 17.03 -10.94 5.11
C SER A 258 18.25 -11.82 4.80
N ASP A 259 18.36 -12.28 3.55
CA ASP A 259 19.53 -13.01 3.07
C ASP A 259 20.64 -12.05 2.59
N TYR A 260 20.24 -10.87 2.10
CA TYR A 260 21.13 -9.85 1.58
C TYR A 260 20.69 -8.45 2.05
N VAL A 261 21.67 -7.65 2.47
CA VAL A 261 21.49 -6.21 2.69
C VAL A 261 22.05 -5.47 1.48
N VAL A 262 21.25 -4.61 0.86
CA VAL A 262 21.57 -3.90 -0.39
C VAL A 262 21.32 -2.41 -0.27
N LYS A 263 22.01 -1.62 -1.09
CA LYS A 263 21.90 -0.16 -1.07
C LYS A 263 20.67 0.37 -1.80
N ASP A 264 20.24 -0.36 -2.83
CA ASP A 264 19.12 0.00 -3.68
C ASP A 264 18.53 -1.23 -4.39
N VAL A 265 17.36 -1.05 -5.00
CA VAL A 265 16.68 -2.10 -5.78
C VAL A 265 17.53 -2.55 -6.97
N ALA A 266 18.33 -1.65 -7.56
CA ALA A 266 19.23 -2.01 -8.65
C ALA A 266 20.24 -3.08 -8.25
N GLU A 267 20.82 -2.98 -7.05
CA GLU A 267 21.72 -4.00 -6.52
C GLU A 267 21.01 -5.33 -6.26
N ALA A 268 19.78 -5.33 -5.73
CA ALA A 268 18.99 -6.56 -5.59
C ALA A 268 18.69 -7.23 -6.94
N ILE A 269 18.36 -6.44 -7.97
CA ILE A 269 18.18 -6.93 -9.34
C ILE A 269 19.49 -7.58 -9.82
N ASP A 270 20.63 -6.90 -9.67
CA ASP A 270 21.93 -7.42 -10.11
C ASP A 270 22.31 -8.73 -9.39
N VAL A 271 21.98 -8.87 -8.10
CA VAL A 271 22.16 -10.12 -7.36
C VAL A 271 21.26 -11.22 -7.91
N CYS A 272 19.98 -10.93 -8.17
CA CYS A 272 19.06 -11.92 -8.74
C CYS A 272 19.53 -12.44 -10.10
N LEU A 273 20.01 -11.53 -10.97
CA LEU A 273 20.51 -11.89 -12.29
C LEU A 273 21.74 -12.80 -12.19
N LYS A 274 22.68 -12.48 -11.30
CA LYS A 274 23.86 -13.33 -11.05
C LYS A 274 23.50 -14.71 -10.50
N LEU A 275 22.52 -14.80 -9.62
CA LEU A 275 22.04 -16.09 -9.09
C LEU A 275 21.37 -16.95 -10.18
N ASN A 276 20.84 -16.33 -11.23
CA ASN A 276 20.22 -17.05 -12.34
C ASN A 276 21.23 -17.54 -13.40
N GLU A 277 22.46 -17.03 -13.38
CA GLU A 277 23.55 -17.47 -14.26
C GLU A 277 24.32 -18.70 -13.70
N GLN A 278 24.11 -19.03 -12.42
CA GLN A 278 24.73 -20.16 -11.71
C GLN A 278 23.88 -21.44 -11.85
#